data_AF-A0AAV5TFG7-F1
#
_entry.id   AF-A0AAV5TFG7-F1
#
_cell.length_a   1.000
_cell.length_b   1.000
_cell.length_c   1.000
_cell.angle_alpha   90.00
_cell.angle_beta   90.00
_cell.angle_gamma   90.00
#
_symmetry.space_group_name_H-M   'P 1'
#
loop_
_entity.id
_entity.type
_entity.pdbx_description
1 polymer ?
#
loop_
_entity_poly.entity_id
_entity_poly.type
_entity_poly.pdbx_seq_one_letter_code
_entity_poly.pdbx_strand_id
1 'polypeptide(L)'
;AGGGLVALPSSFVNSGLWPGIGMTVISAVLSAYTGVQLGENWIIMQERWPKYTESCRKPYPEMAFRALGKGVRIFVIIIIALQQFGFSVVFLLLASNNISSFLFTFW
;
A
#
# COMPACT_ATOMS: atom_id res chain seq x y z
N ALA A 1 0.32 -4.50 5.70
CA ALA A 1 -1.16 -4.56 5.61
C ALA A 1 -1.72 -4.53 7.03
N GLY A 2 -2.66 -3.64 7.37
CA GLY A 2 -3.27 -3.62 8.72
C GLY A 2 -3.86 -2.27 9.16
N GLY A 3 -3.20 -1.14 8.91
CA GLY A 3 -3.64 0.18 9.41
C GLY A 3 -4.97 0.67 8.84
N GLY A 4 -5.24 0.37 7.56
CA GLY A 4 -6.51 0.72 6.92
C GLY A 4 -7.72 0.09 7.61
N LEU A 5 -7.62 -1.17 8.03
CA LEU A 5 -8.72 -1.89 8.69
C LEU A 5 -9.11 -1.24 10.03
N VAL A 6 -8.13 -0.70 10.75
CA VAL A 6 -8.36 -0.01 12.03
C VAL A 6 -8.88 1.41 11.83
N ALA A 7 -8.50 2.06 10.72
CA ALA A 7 -8.95 3.40 10.38
C ALA A 7 -10.36 3.43 9.74
N LEU A 8 -10.80 2.34 9.09
CA LEU A 8 -12.12 2.23 8.48
C LEU A 8 -13.28 2.56 9.43
N PRO A 9 -13.42 1.96 10.63
CA PRO A 9 -14.54 2.27 11.52
C PRO A 9 -14.54 3.74 11.96
N SER A 10 -13.38 4.31 12.27
CA SER A 10 -13.25 5.75 12.61
C SER A 10 -13.66 6.66 11.44
N SER A 11 -13.34 6.27 10.21
CA SER A 11 -13.71 7.00 9.00
C SER A 11 -15.22 6.94 8.71
N PHE A 12 -15.86 5.82 9.02
CA PHE A 12 -17.31 5.62 8.86
C PHE A 12 -18.11 6.43 9.88
N VAL A 13 -17.64 6.50 11.13
CA VAL A 13 -18.28 7.32 12.18
C VAL A 13 -18.24 8.80 11.82
N ASN A 14 -17.13 9.28 11.25
CA ASN A 14 -16.98 10.69 10.87
C ASN A 14 -17.70 11.08 9.58
N SER A 15 -17.83 10.17 8.61
CA SER A 15 -18.45 10.47 7.29
C SER A 15 -19.94 10.14 7.24
N GLY A 16 -20.43 9.26 8.12
CA GLY A 16 -21.75 8.64 8.05
C GLY A 16 -21.72 7.30 7.31
N LEU A 17 -22.61 6.38 7.70
CA LEU A 17 -22.65 4.99 7.21
C LEU A 17 -22.80 4.89 5.68
N TRP A 18 -23.78 5.60 5.11
CA TRP A 18 -24.06 5.55 3.67
C TRP A 18 -22.93 6.08 2.78
N PRO A 19 -22.38 7.29 2.99
CA PRO A 19 -21.25 7.78 2.20
C PRO A 19 -19.94 7.02 2.49
N GLY A 20 -19.73 6.52 3.73
CA GLY A 20 -18.57 5.71 4.09
C GLY A 20 -18.51 4.38 3.34
N ILE A 21 -19.65 3.69 3.22
CA ILE A 21 -19.78 2.45 2.42
C ILE A 21 -19.47 2.75 0.95
N GLY A 22 -20.06 3.81 0.38
CA GLY A 22 -19.83 4.21 -1.01
C GLY A 22 -18.36 4.45 -1.32
N MET A 23 -17.67 5.24 -0.50
CA MET A 23 -16.25 5.55 -0.70
C MET A 23 -15.33 4.32 -0.56
N THR A 24 -15.69 3.40 0.33
CA THR A 24 -14.95 2.15 0.54
C THR A 24 -15.06 1.23 -0.66
N VAL A 25 -16.26 1.09 -1.23
CA VAL A 25 -16.48 0.28 -2.44
C VAL A 25 -15.74 0.88 -3.63
N ILE A 26 -15.81 2.21 -3.82
CA ILE A 26 -15.09 2.90 -4.91
C ILE A 26 -13.58 2.70 -4.77
N SER A 27 -13.02 2.92 -3.59
CA SER A 27 -11.58 2.74 -3.36
C SER A 27 -11.14 1.28 -3.52
N ALA A 28 -11.98 0.31 -3.14
CA ALA A 28 -11.72 -1.10 -3.37
C ALA A 28 -11.67 -1.44 -4.87
N VAL A 29 -12.63 -0.97 -5.67
CA VAL A 29 -12.67 -1.20 -7.11
C VAL A 29 -11.46 -0.57 -7.80
N LEU A 30 -11.12 0.68 -7.46
CA LEU A 30 -9.95 1.37 -8.01
C LEU A 30 -8.64 0.66 -7.65
N SER A 31 -8.53 0.19 -6.40
CA SER A 31 -7.35 -0.56 -5.95
C SER A 31 -7.23 -1.91 -6.65
N ALA A 32 -8.35 -2.62 -6.85
CA ALA A 32 -8.38 -3.88 -7.59
C ALA A 32 -7.97 -3.67 -9.06
N TYR A 33 -8.54 -2.65 -9.72
CA TYR A 33 -8.20 -2.31 -11.10
C TYR A 33 -6.72 -1.97 -11.28
N THR A 34 -6.16 -1.18 -10.36
CA THR A 34 -4.73 -0.83 -10.36
C THR A 34 -3.87 -2.08 -10.14
N GLY A 35 -4.30 -2.97 -9.23
CA GLY A 35 -3.62 -4.24 -8.97
C GLY A 35 -3.57 -5.17 -10.18
N VAL A 36 -4.67 -5.26 -10.94
CA VAL A 36 -4.74 -6.07 -12.17
C VAL A 36 -3.76 -5.54 -13.21
N GLN A 37 -3.81 -4.23 -13.52
CA GLN A 37 -2.87 -3.63 -14.49
C GLN A 37 -1.41 -3.83 -14.11
N LEU A 38 -1.11 -3.73 -12.81
CA LEU A 38 0.25 -3.90 -12.31
C LEU A 38 0.73 -5.35 -12.40
N GLY A 39 -0.19 -6.30 -12.21
CA GLY A 39 0.04 -7.73 -12.43
C GLY A 39 0.27 -8.06 -13.90
N GLU A 40 -0.56 -7.54 -14.81
CA GLU A 40 -0.38 -7.73 -16.25
C GLU A 40 0.97 -7.17 -16.73
N ASN A 41 1.32 -5.96 -16.30
CA ASN A 41 2.63 -5.36 -16.59
C ASN A 41 3.79 -6.22 -16.08
N TRP A 42 3.64 -6.88 -14.93
CA TRP A 42 4.65 -7.81 -14.41
C TRP A 42 4.81 -9.05 -15.27
N ILE A 43 3.70 -9.63 -15.76
CA ILE A 43 3.70 -10.82 -16.61
C ILE A 43 4.41 -10.49 -17.94
N ILE A 44 4.02 -9.40 -18.59
CA ILE A 44 4.65 -8.93 -19.83
C ILE A 44 6.16 -8.70 -19.64
N MET A 45 6.55 -8.13 -18.50
CA MET A 45 7.97 -7.90 -18.19
C MET A 45 8.75 -9.21 -18.03
N GLN A 46 8.16 -10.22 -17.38
CA GLN A 46 8.77 -11.54 -17.21
C GLN A 46 8.90 -12.29 -18.54
N GLU A 47 7.88 -12.22 -19.41
CA GLU A 47 7.92 -12.83 -20.75
C GLU A 47 9.01 -12.21 -21.62
N ARG A 48 9.19 -10.88 -21.54
CA ARG A 48 10.17 -10.17 -22.38
C ARG A 48 11.61 -10.28 -21.89
N TRP A 49 11.82 -10.54 -20.60
CA TRP A 49 13.14 -10.68 -20.00
C TRP A 49 13.19 -11.87 -19.04
N PRO A 50 13.64 -13.06 -19.49
CA PRO A 50 13.70 -14.27 -18.66
C PRO A 50 14.67 -14.16 -17.48
N LYS A 51 15.51 -13.13 -17.44
CA LYS A 51 16.36 -12.79 -16.29
C LYS A 51 15.57 -12.46 -15.01
N TYR A 52 14.31 -12.04 -15.14
CA TYR A 52 13.46 -11.67 -14.00
C TYR A 52 12.58 -12.84 -13.51
N THR A 53 12.65 -14.02 -14.14
CA THR A 53 11.93 -15.24 -13.74
C THR A 53 12.46 -15.82 -12.42
N GLU A 54 13.75 -15.64 -12.13
CA GLU A 54 14.32 -15.97 -10.81
C GLU A 54 14.19 -14.76 -9.87
N SER A 55 13.20 -14.82 -8.98
CA SER A 55 12.97 -13.93 -7.82
C SER A 55 13.69 -12.58 -7.81
N CYS A 56 13.00 -11.54 -8.27
CA CYS A 56 13.50 -10.17 -8.10
C CYS A 56 13.04 -9.53 -6.78
N ARG A 57 14.03 -9.16 -5.95
CA ARG A 57 13.83 -8.58 -4.59
C ARG A 57 13.06 -7.25 -4.57
N LYS A 58 12.97 -6.54 -5.70
CA LYS A 58 12.28 -5.24 -5.84
C LYS A 58 11.60 -5.11 -7.22
N PRO A 59 10.37 -5.62 -7.39
CA PRO A 59 9.69 -5.65 -8.69
C PRO A 59 9.36 -4.25 -9.21
N TYR A 60 8.78 -3.37 -8.39
CA TYR A 60 8.27 -2.06 -8.85
C TYR A 60 9.32 -1.09 -9.40
N PRO A 61 10.47 -0.88 -8.74
CA PRO A 61 11.51 -0.02 -9.30
C PRO A 61 12.10 -0.57 -10.61
N GLU A 62 12.09 -1.88 -10.78
CA GLU A 62 12.67 -2.56 -11.93
C GLU A 62 11.72 -2.54 -13.14
N MET A 63 10.41 -2.71 -12.91
CA MET A 63 9.37 -2.41 -13.91
C MET A 63 9.48 -0.96 -14.40
N ALA A 64 9.60 -0.01 -13.46
CA ALA A 64 9.74 1.41 -13.78
C ALA A 64 11.02 1.73 -14.56
N PHE A 65 12.13 1.06 -14.19
CA PHE A 65 13.40 1.16 -14.89
C PHE A 65 13.30 0.71 -16.35
N ARG A 66 12.59 -0.39 -16.61
CA ARG A 66 12.41 -0.94 -17.96
C ARG A 66 11.42 -0.15 -18.81
N ALA A 67 10.44 0.50 -18.19
CA ALA A 67 9.45 1.32 -18.90
C ALA A 67 10.01 2.69 -19.35
N LEU A 68 10.68 3.43 -18.45
CA LEU A 68 11.05 4.84 -18.66
C LEU A 68 12.50 5.20 -18.27
N GLY A 69 13.32 4.22 -17.88
CA GLY A 69 14.75 4.41 -17.61
C GLY A 69 15.12 4.77 -16.16
N LYS A 70 16.37 5.22 -15.96
CA LYS A 70 16.99 5.41 -14.63
C LYS A 70 16.30 6.46 -13.75
N GLY A 71 15.79 7.54 -14.33
CA GLY A 71 15.15 8.62 -13.58
C GLY A 71 13.88 8.15 -12.85
N VAL A 72 12.99 7.47 -13.58
CA VAL A 72 11.71 6.98 -13.03
C VAL A 72 11.92 5.87 -12.00
N ARG A 73 12.95 5.05 -12.15
CA ARG A 73 13.36 4.07 -11.12
C ARG A 73 13.62 4.75 -9.77
N ILE A 74 14.41 5.82 -9.75
CA ILE A 74 14.76 6.53 -8.51
C ILE A 74 13.51 7.18 -7.92
N PHE A 75 12.68 7.79 -8.76
CA PHE A 75 11.41 8.39 -8.34
C PHE A 75 10.48 7.37 -7.65
N VAL A 76 10.27 6.19 -8.24
CA VAL A 76 9.45 5.12 -7.66
C VAL A 76 10.04 4.61 -6.34
N ILE A 77 11.37 4.49 -6.22
CA ILE A 77 12.02 4.12 -4.96
C ILE A 77 11.73 5.15 -3.87
N ILE A 78 11.82 6.45 -4.19
CA ILE A 78 11.56 7.53 -3.24
C ILE A 78 10.11 7.48 -2.76
N ILE A 79 9.14 7.35 -3.68
CA ILE A 79 7.71 7.28 -3.32
C ILE A 79 7.43 6.06 -2.43
N ILE A 80 7.96 4.88 -2.79
CA ILE A 80 7.77 3.68 -1.98
C ILE A 80 8.41 3.86 -0.60
N ALA A 81 9.58 4.45 -0.50
CA ALA A 81 10.24 4.72 0.78
C ALA A 81 9.42 5.67 1.66
N LEU A 82 8.90 6.76 1.09
CA LEU A 82 8.02 7.70 1.77
C LEU A 82 6.73 7.03 2.25
N GLN A 83 6.12 6.21 1.40
CA GLN A 83 4.91 5.46 1.75
C GLN A 83 5.16 4.47 2.91
N GLN A 84 6.28 3.75 2.87
CA GLN A 84 6.66 2.81 3.94
C GLN A 84 6.98 3.52 5.25
N PHE A 85 7.63 4.69 5.19
CA PHE A 85 7.86 5.53 6.36
C PHE A 85 6.53 5.97 6.98
N GLY A 86 5.60 6.48 6.18
CA GLY A 86 4.26 6.87 6.64
C GLY A 86 3.51 5.71 7.30
N PHE A 87 3.54 4.53 6.70
CA PHE A 87 2.93 3.34 7.30
C PHE A 87 3.58 2.96 8.64
N SER A 88 4.91 3.00 8.73
CA SER A 88 5.64 2.70 9.96
C SER A 88 5.22 3.61 11.11
N VAL A 89 5.12 4.92 10.85
CA VAL A 89 4.68 5.91 11.84
C VAL A 89 3.25 5.62 12.33
N VAL A 90 2.31 5.34 11.41
CA VAL A 90 0.93 5.01 11.78
C VAL A 90 0.84 3.74 12.63
N PHE A 91 1.57 2.69 12.27
CA PHE A 91 1.60 1.46 13.07
C PHE A 91 2.22 1.67 14.45
N LEU A 92 3.26 2.50 14.56
CA LEU A 92 3.88 2.83 15.82
C LEU A 92 2.92 3.60 16.74
N LEU A 93 2.17 4.57 16.19
CA LEU A 93 1.12 5.27 16.93
C LEU A 93 0.01 4.33 17.38
N LEU A 94 -0.43 3.42 16.51
CA LEU A 94 -1.44 2.43 16.87
C LEU A 94 -0.96 1.50 18.01
N ALA A 95 0.30 1.04 17.94
CA ALA A 95 0.91 0.24 18.99
C ALA A 95 0.97 1.00 20.33
N SER A 96 1.37 2.27 20.30
CA SER A 96 1.42 3.13 21.49
C SER A 96 0.02 3.31 22.12
N ASN A 97 -1.02 3.57 21.32
CA ASN A 97 -2.39 3.70 21.80
C ASN A 97 -2.91 2.39 22.42
N ASN A 98 -2.61 1.26 21.81
CA ASN A 98 -3.00 -0.05 22.34
C ASN A 98 -2.34 -0.33 23.70
N ILE A 99 -1.05 -0.01 23.86
CA ILE A 99 -0.33 -0.17 25.13
C ILE A 99 -0.90 0.75 26.22
N SER A 100 -1.16 2.03 25.90
CA SER A 100 -1.75 2.98 26.86
C SER A 100 -3.13 2.53 27.33
N SER A 101 -3.97 2.03 26.42
CA SER A 101 -5.32 1.54 26.74
C SER A 101 -5.27 0.31 27.64
N PHE A 102 -4.30 -0.58 27.38
CA PHE A 102 -4.07 -1.76 28.21
C PHE A 102 -3.65 -1.38 29.63
N LEU A 103 -2.70 -0.46 29.79
CA LEU A 103 -2.23 0.00 31.09
C LEU A 103 -3.34 0.70 31.91
N PHE A 104 -4.17 1.53 31.28
CA PHE A 104 -5.28 2.22 31.94
C PHE A 104 -6.45 1.29 32.32
N THR A 105 -6.56 0.13 31.66
CA THR A 105 -7.62 -0.86 31.99
C THR A 105 -7.19 -1.78 33.15
N PHE A 106 -5.89 -2.05 33.27
CA PHE A 106 -5.34 -2.94 34.29
C PHE A 106 -4.94 -2.24 35.60
N TRP A 107 -4.90 -0.90 35.61
CA TRP A 107 -4.61 -0.09 36.79
C TRP A 107 -5.77 0.86 37.07
#